data_AF-A0A9E3Z8S2-F1
#
_entry.id   AF-A0A9E3Z8S2-F1
#
_cell.length_a   1.000
_cell.length_b   1.000
_cell.length_c   1.000
_cell.angle_alpha   90.00
_cell.angle_beta   90.00
_cell.angle_gamma   90.00
#
_symmetry.space_group_name_H-M   'P 1'
#
loop_
_entity.id
_entity.type
_entity.pdbx_description
1 polymer ?
#
loop_
_entity_poly.entity_id
_entity_poly.type
_entity_poly.pdbx_seq_one_letter_code
_entity_poly.pdbx_strand_id
1 'polypeptide(L)'
;MRSGNAPEAAPVLLVDTSSDSIADDGRLSLREALDAANARPGLDAVAFSPEVAKGEIVLTQGTLLVADDLDLQGGGVTLRTTVGDDGVTGDALLVDTAGVTLEDVVVAAGPGGYGLMRGVVGIDADIVLRGSGVQGFQNADFGVGIDVSGGSLALYGSRVTDSGGLYGAGIIGRQAAVRLVESAVEGTVGGYVPAIDVRGSLSLERSTVADNLASNGPSGIRVEGYLSMTDSTVARNETFYPGYAGNYGAVQLAPGSQGVIAASTIAGNFGYTGDTAGLYVPGDASVVVRDSLIAGNLGQDGNPNDVIGTVVSNGHNVFGQAAVAGAAPGDALGIPIGDLFDATELLDVFPKPILLPVLADNGGPTRTMALKDDPSNPAIGRADPETAPPIDQRGEPRDEAPDAGAFEAGGGGGTSPSLPPLAEKVPVDPDRINGVDPDLLRGNGGDAFKVGFVFQEGAQDNALGYYVVGPDGAIGGVGILFASDEAAAPGDAALTPVLAQGETLGLFLVADGAARNPAGALDGAGLAFVDGRGAPAFVDDPRPRLVFDDGTEVGGRVLHAVAFGDGEGNPLNPQDGVRALSGLDGEGGLLVAFEDKAFDPDLDFNDLVIRVAHEPGEPTLALDGDPFA
;
A
#
# COMPACT_ATOMS: atom_id res chain seq x y z
N MET A 1 49.06 5.09 24.16
CA MET A 1 47.85 5.00 23.32
C MET A 1 47.04 3.84 23.85
N ARG A 2 45.92 4.10 24.54
CA ARG A 2 44.99 3.05 24.93
C ARG A 2 44.13 2.77 23.70
N SER A 3 44.16 1.53 23.22
CA SER A 3 43.23 1.02 22.22
C SER A 3 41.81 1.12 22.79
N GLY A 4 40.99 2.01 22.22
CA GLY A 4 39.55 1.98 22.47
C GLY A 4 39.00 0.72 21.81
N ASN A 5 38.52 -0.21 22.64
CA ASN A 5 37.67 -1.28 22.17
C ASN A 5 36.43 -0.64 21.51
N ALA A 6 36.00 -1.17 20.37
CA ALA A 6 34.66 -0.92 19.87
C ALA A 6 33.64 -1.24 20.99
N PRO A 7 32.56 -0.46 21.13
CA PRO A 7 31.55 -0.76 22.13
C PRO A 7 31.02 -2.18 21.88
N GLU A 8 31.04 -2.99 22.93
CA GLU A 8 30.40 -4.30 22.98
C GLU A 8 28.90 -4.09 22.74
N ALA A 9 28.30 -4.85 21.82
CA ALA A 9 26.87 -4.73 21.51
C ALA A 9 26.06 -4.95 22.80
N ALA A 10 25.15 -4.03 23.12
CA ALA A 10 24.31 -4.14 24.30
C ALA A 10 23.50 -5.45 24.24
N PRO A 11 23.34 -6.17 25.37
CA PRO A 11 22.57 -7.40 25.39
C PRO A 11 21.10 -7.11 25.09
N VAL A 12 20.53 -7.83 24.11
CA VAL A 12 19.12 -7.74 23.72
C VAL A 12 18.23 -8.25 24.86
N LEU A 13 17.24 -7.45 25.25
CA LEU A 13 16.18 -7.84 26.17
C LEU A 13 15.09 -8.59 25.38
N LEU A 14 15.05 -9.92 25.54
CA LEU A 14 14.13 -10.78 24.81
C LEU A 14 12.81 -10.95 25.57
N VAL A 15 11.77 -10.22 25.15
CA VAL A 15 10.41 -10.35 25.67
C VAL A 15 9.87 -11.72 25.31
N ASP A 16 9.50 -12.51 26.31
CA ASP A 16 9.03 -13.88 26.10
C ASP A 16 7.59 -14.11 26.54
N THR A 17 6.88 -13.12 27.09
CA THR A 17 5.45 -13.23 27.42
C THR A 17 4.63 -12.09 26.83
N SER A 18 3.39 -12.38 26.43
CA SER A 18 2.41 -11.37 26.01
C SER A 18 1.63 -10.75 27.17
N SER A 19 1.89 -11.20 28.41
CA SER A 19 1.30 -10.59 29.60
C SER A 19 1.87 -9.19 29.82
N ASP A 20 0.99 -8.19 29.96
CA ASP A 20 1.37 -6.88 30.46
C ASP A 20 1.51 -6.91 32.01
N SER A 21 2.67 -7.36 32.50
CA SER A 21 2.95 -7.67 33.91
C SER A 21 4.28 -7.08 34.38
N ILE A 22 4.41 -6.83 35.68
CA ILE A 22 5.69 -6.56 36.38
C ILE A 22 5.96 -7.59 37.48
N ALA A 23 5.29 -8.74 37.39
CA ALA A 23 5.36 -9.79 38.38
C ALA A 23 6.58 -10.68 38.11
N ASP A 24 7.34 -10.98 39.18
CA ASP A 24 8.45 -11.94 39.14
C ASP A 24 7.92 -13.38 38.96
N ASP A 25 7.55 -13.72 37.73
CA ASP A 25 7.01 -15.02 37.31
C ASP A 25 8.00 -15.84 36.48
N GLY A 26 9.21 -15.32 36.28
CA GLY A 26 10.29 -15.94 35.52
C GLY A 26 10.17 -15.79 34.01
N ARG A 27 9.22 -14.99 33.51
CA ARG A 27 9.13 -14.50 32.14
C ARG A 27 9.56 -13.03 32.09
N LEU A 28 9.91 -12.53 30.92
CA LEU A 28 10.19 -11.11 30.69
C LEU A 28 9.06 -10.51 29.85
N SER A 29 8.27 -9.62 30.45
CA SER A 29 7.26 -8.85 29.73
C SER A 29 7.87 -7.66 28.98
N LEU A 30 7.11 -7.07 28.06
CA LEU A 30 7.51 -5.79 27.44
C LEU A 30 7.68 -4.68 28.46
N ARG A 31 6.80 -4.61 29.47
CA ARG A 31 6.89 -3.57 30.51
C ARG A 31 8.16 -3.69 31.33
N GLU A 32 8.53 -4.92 31.72
CA GLU A 32 9.78 -5.19 32.43
C GLU A 32 11.01 -4.93 31.57
N ALA A 33 10.94 -5.25 30.26
CA ALA A 33 12.02 -4.95 29.33
C ALA A 33 12.23 -3.42 29.18
N LEU A 34 11.15 -2.64 29.06
CA LEU A 34 11.24 -1.18 29.00
C LEU A 34 11.72 -0.59 30.32
N ASP A 35 11.28 -1.10 31.47
CA ASP A 35 11.78 -0.68 32.79
C ASP A 35 13.29 -0.95 32.93
N ALA A 36 13.76 -2.10 32.43
CA ALA A 36 15.18 -2.43 32.40
C ALA A 36 15.98 -1.54 31.44
N ALA A 37 15.42 -1.22 30.27
CA ALA A 37 16.04 -0.32 29.29
C ALA A 37 16.18 1.11 29.85
N ASN A 38 15.09 1.66 30.38
CA ASN A 38 15.07 2.99 31.00
C ASN A 38 16.03 3.13 32.20
N ALA A 39 16.40 2.02 32.85
CA ALA A 39 17.33 2.02 33.97
C ALA A 39 18.81 2.00 33.55
N ARG A 40 19.11 1.80 32.26
CA ARG A 40 20.47 1.65 31.73
C ARG A 40 20.77 2.74 30.69
N PRO A 41 21.59 3.75 31.05
CA PRO A 41 21.98 4.83 30.14
C PRO A 41 22.49 4.37 28.76
N GLY A 42 21.85 4.87 27.71
CA GLY A 42 22.23 4.65 26.31
C GLY A 42 21.40 3.58 25.60
N LEU A 43 21.73 3.35 24.32
CA LEU A 43 20.92 2.50 23.45
C LEU A 43 20.80 1.06 23.96
N ASP A 44 19.56 0.65 24.22
CA ASP A 44 19.18 -0.73 24.49
C ASP A 44 18.32 -1.31 23.37
N ALA A 45 18.48 -2.61 23.13
CA ALA A 45 17.68 -3.35 22.15
C ALA A 45 16.66 -4.25 22.87
N VAL A 46 15.40 -4.19 22.45
CA VAL A 46 14.31 -5.05 22.90
C VAL A 46 13.78 -5.82 21.69
N ALA A 47 13.63 -7.13 21.83
CA ALA A 47 13.08 -8.00 20.78
C ALA A 47 12.07 -8.97 21.37
N PHE A 48 11.24 -9.59 20.52
CA PHE A 48 10.22 -10.55 20.94
C PHE A 48 10.64 -11.99 20.61
N SER A 49 10.36 -12.90 21.53
CA SER A 49 10.50 -14.34 21.27
C SER A 49 9.53 -14.77 20.15
N PRO A 50 9.80 -15.88 19.45
CA PRO A 50 8.87 -16.40 18.43
C PRO A 50 7.46 -16.71 18.95
N GLU A 51 7.29 -16.89 20.27
CA GLU A 51 5.99 -17.12 20.90
C GLU A 51 5.16 -15.83 21.06
N VAL A 52 5.81 -14.67 21.06
CA VAL A 52 5.16 -13.35 21.25
C VAL A 52 5.13 -12.54 19.96
N ALA A 53 6.15 -12.67 19.09
CA ALA A 53 6.21 -12.03 17.78
C ALA A 53 4.96 -12.36 16.95
N LYS A 54 4.48 -11.39 16.15
CA LYS A 54 3.20 -11.45 15.41
C LYS A 54 1.94 -11.67 16.27
N GLY A 55 2.11 -11.73 17.59
CA GLY A 55 1.02 -11.83 18.56
C GLY A 55 0.51 -10.47 19.02
N GLU A 56 -0.36 -10.47 20.02
CA GLU A 56 -0.91 -9.26 20.61
C GLU A 56 -0.55 -9.18 22.10
N ILE A 57 -0.10 -7.99 22.53
CA ILE A 57 0.11 -7.60 23.92
C ILE A 57 -0.96 -6.58 24.28
N VAL A 58 -1.84 -6.96 25.20
CA VAL A 58 -2.92 -6.10 25.68
C VAL A 58 -2.40 -5.28 26.87
N LEU A 59 -2.36 -3.96 26.74
CA LEU A 59 -1.78 -3.02 27.71
C LEU A 59 -2.71 -2.75 28.89
N THR A 60 -2.88 -3.76 29.75
CA THR A 60 -3.77 -3.72 30.93
C THR A 60 -3.28 -2.83 32.09
N GLN A 61 -2.00 -2.46 32.11
CA GLN A 61 -1.40 -1.60 33.12
C GLN A 61 -1.21 -0.14 32.64
N GLY A 62 -1.80 0.22 31.50
CA GLY A 62 -1.77 1.57 30.94
C GLY A 62 -0.51 1.85 30.11
N THR A 63 -0.16 3.13 29.98
CA THR A 63 0.89 3.65 29.10
C THR A 63 2.25 2.95 29.31
N LEU A 64 2.94 2.65 28.21
CA LEU A 64 4.34 2.24 28.21
C LEU A 64 5.22 3.49 28.13
N LEU A 65 6.23 3.61 29.00
CA LEU A 65 7.17 4.73 29.01
C LEU A 65 8.51 4.31 28.40
N VAL A 66 9.02 5.12 27.48
CA VAL A 66 10.39 5.05 26.96
C VAL A 66 11.09 6.37 27.32
N ALA A 67 12.06 6.28 28.23
CA ALA A 67 12.76 7.41 28.83
C ALA A 67 14.28 7.39 28.57
N ASP A 68 14.77 6.42 27.79
CA ASP A 68 16.14 6.34 27.27
C ASP A 68 16.14 5.82 25.81
N ASP A 69 17.27 5.93 25.13
CA ASP A 69 17.45 5.48 23.74
C ASP A 69 17.06 4.00 23.59
N LEU A 70 16.23 3.68 22.59
CA LEU A 70 15.63 2.35 22.44
C LEU A 70 15.59 1.91 20.97
N ASP A 71 15.99 0.66 20.71
CA ASP A 71 15.71 -0.08 19.49
C ASP A 71 14.70 -1.21 19.78
N LEU A 72 13.43 -1.03 19.41
CA LEU A 72 12.36 -2.02 19.60
C LEU A 72 12.10 -2.78 18.30
N GLN A 73 12.56 -4.03 18.26
CA GLN A 73 12.38 -4.97 17.15
C GLN A 73 11.11 -5.78 17.37
N GLY A 74 10.00 -5.30 16.81
CA GLY A 74 8.64 -5.77 17.04
C GLY A 74 8.34 -7.16 16.51
N GLY A 75 8.94 -7.56 15.39
CA GLY A 75 8.64 -8.84 14.73
C GLY A 75 7.15 -9.02 14.40
N GLY A 76 6.44 -7.92 14.10
CA GLY A 76 5.02 -7.87 13.79
C GLY A 76 4.09 -7.85 15.01
N VAL A 77 4.59 -7.62 16.22
CA VAL A 77 3.74 -7.60 17.43
C VAL A 77 2.74 -6.44 17.39
N THR A 78 1.52 -6.69 17.89
CA THR A 78 0.52 -5.65 18.15
C THR A 78 0.49 -5.26 19.62
N LEU A 79 0.67 -3.98 19.92
CA LEU A 79 0.48 -3.37 21.23
C LEU A 79 -0.92 -2.74 21.28
N ARG A 80 -1.85 -3.39 21.97
CA ARG A 80 -3.25 -2.94 22.03
C ARG A 80 -3.55 -2.27 23.35
N THR A 81 -4.00 -1.02 23.32
CA THR A 81 -4.48 -0.34 24.54
C THR A 81 -5.76 -0.98 25.07
N THR A 82 -6.02 -0.87 26.37
CA THR A 82 -7.33 -1.13 26.95
C THR A 82 -7.96 0.14 27.45
N VAL A 83 -9.29 0.20 27.41
CA VAL A 83 -10.04 1.23 28.11
C VAL A 83 -9.80 1.05 29.61
N GLY A 84 -9.32 2.10 30.29
CA GLY A 84 -9.18 2.07 31.74
C GLY A 84 -10.55 1.89 32.44
N ASP A 85 -10.52 1.43 33.69
CA ASP A 85 -11.74 1.24 34.52
C ASP A 85 -12.55 2.54 34.73
N ASP A 86 -11.94 3.71 34.50
CA ASP A 86 -12.57 5.03 34.53
C ASP A 86 -13.20 5.45 33.19
N GLY A 87 -13.12 4.59 32.17
CA GLY A 87 -13.59 4.85 30.82
C GLY A 87 -12.61 5.64 29.95
N VAL A 88 -11.49 6.12 30.51
CA VAL A 88 -10.46 6.88 29.81
C VAL A 88 -9.39 5.92 29.33
N THR A 89 -9.13 5.93 28.02
CA THR A 89 -7.94 5.28 27.45
C THR A 89 -6.84 6.34 27.47
N GLY A 90 -5.68 6.04 28.08
CA GLY A 90 -4.52 6.93 28.05
C GLY A 90 -3.70 6.77 26.76
N ASP A 91 -2.50 7.36 26.75
CA ASP A 91 -1.51 7.17 25.68
C ASP A 91 -1.06 5.70 25.64
N ALA A 92 -0.87 5.09 24.47
CA ALA A 92 -0.34 3.72 24.38
C ALA A 92 1.16 3.70 24.72
N LEU A 93 1.91 4.57 24.05
CA LEU A 93 3.36 4.71 24.18
C LEU A 93 3.72 6.17 24.39
N LEU A 94 4.41 6.48 25.48
CA LEU A 94 4.98 7.78 25.77
C LEU A 94 6.51 7.71 25.65
N VAL A 95 7.06 8.57 24.79
CA VAL A 95 8.49 8.71 24.54
C VAL A 95 8.95 10.08 25.02
N ASP A 96 9.84 10.10 26.02
CA ASP A 96 10.39 11.29 26.67
C ASP A 96 11.93 11.32 26.54
N THR A 97 12.41 10.89 25.37
CA THR A 97 13.83 10.78 25.03
C THR A 97 14.04 10.85 23.52
N ALA A 98 15.28 11.08 23.09
CA ALA A 98 15.68 10.95 21.70
C ALA A 98 16.02 9.48 21.36
N GLY A 99 16.33 9.20 20.09
CA GLY A 99 16.96 7.95 19.70
C GLY A 99 16.07 6.71 19.77
N VAL A 100 14.76 6.85 19.63
CA VAL A 100 13.82 5.71 19.68
C VAL A 100 13.49 5.21 18.28
N THR A 101 13.73 3.93 18.02
CA THR A 101 13.30 3.21 16.82
C THR A 101 12.30 2.13 17.18
N LEU A 102 11.18 2.09 16.46
CA LEU A 102 10.20 1.02 16.48
C LEU A 102 10.19 0.38 15.08
N GLU A 103 10.44 -0.92 15.01
CA GLU A 103 10.48 -1.68 13.77
C GLU A 103 9.47 -2.82 13.81
N ASP A 104 8.61 -2.95 12.80
CA ASP A 104 7.57 -3.97 12.71
C ASP A 104 6.68 -4.05 13.95
N VAL A 105 6.24 -2.90 14.46
CA VAL A 105 5.32 -2.79 15.60
C VAL A 105 4.01 -2.18 15.13
N VAL A 106 2.89 -2.77 15.54
CA VAL A 106 1.56 -2.16 15.40
C VAL A 106 1.10 -1.63 16.76
N VAL A 107 0.93 -0.33 16.88
CA VAL A 107 0.29 0.31 18.04
C VAL A 107 -1.19 0.50 17.71
N ALA A 108 -2.07 -0.16 18.47
CA ALA A 108 -3.49 -0.19 18.16
C ALA A 108 -4.35 0.24 19.36
N ALA A 109 -5.46 0.90 19.07
CA ALA A 109 -6.47 1.16 20.08
C ALA A 109 -7.26 -0.11 20.43
N GLY A 110 -7.65 -0.23 21.70
CA GLY A 110 -8.66 -1.20 22.15
C GLY A 110 -10.09 -0.72 21.88
N PRO A 111 -11.08 -1.64 21.86
CA PRO A 111 -12.48 -1.28 21.64
C PRO A 111 -13.08 -0.47 22.80
N GLY A 112 -13.83 0.60 22.47
CA GLY A 112 -14.90 1.13 23.34
C GLY A 112 -14.55 2.18 24.39
N GLY A 113 -13.55 3.03 24.19
CA GLY A 113 -13.20 4.09 25.17
C GLY A 113 -13.86 5.44 24.93
N TYR A 114 -14.07 6.20 26.01
CA TYR A 114 -14.51 7.60 25.99
C TYR A 114 -13.37 8.46 26.57
N GLY A 115 -12.65 9.26 25.78
CA GLY A 115 -11.58 10.11 26.31
C GLY A 115 -10.47 10.50 25.31
N LEU A 116 -9.35 11.01 25.84
CA LEU A 116 -8.14 11.36 25.06
C LEU A 116 -7.40 10.08 24.65
N MET A 117 -7.63 9.58 23.44
CA MET A 117 -6.90 8.41 22.93
C MET A 117 -5.68 8.86 22.14
N ARG A 118 -4.47 8.42 22.54
CA ARG A 118 -3.26 8.64 21.74
C ARG A 118 -2.48 7.36 21.54
N GLY A 119 -2.00 7.12 20.32
CA GLY A 119 -1.14 5.99 20.05
C GLY A 119 0.26 6.24 20.57
N VAL A 120 1.03 7.02 19.81
CA VAL A 120 2.41 7.36 20.16
C VAL A 120 2.49 8.84 20.53
N VAL A 121 3.06 9.13 21.70
CA VAL A 121 3.28 10.51 22.16
C VAL A 121 4.78 10.73 22.34
N GLY A 122 5.32 11.74 21.65
CA GLY A 122 6.71 12.19 21.80
C GLY A 122 6.79 13.57 22.42
N ILE A 123 7.62 13.74 23.46
CA ILE A 123 7.90 15.03 24.10
C ILE A 123 9.40 15.30 23.95
N ASP A 124 9.75 16.33 23.16
CA ASP A 124 11.14 16.64 22.77
C ASP A 124 11.92 15.38 22.29
N ALA A 125 11.20 14.48 21.62
CA ALA A 125 11.64 13.14 21.28
C ALA A 125 11.96 13.00 19.79
N ASP A 126 12.93 12.14 19.47
CA ASP A 126 13.25 11.72 18.11
C ASP A 126 12.79 10.26 17.92
N ILE A 127 11.71 10.09 17.16
CA ILE A 127 11.01 8.82 16.98
C ILE A 127 11.11 8.38 15.53
N VAL A 128 11.53 7.13 15.30
CA VAL A 128 11.56 6.49 13.99
C VAL A 128 10.66 5.24 13.99
N LEU A 129 9.71 5.19 13.07
CA LEU A 129 8.88 4.01 12.79
C LEU A 129 9.31 3.41 11.44
N ARG A 130 9.59 2.11 11.41
CA ARG A 130 9.90 1.33 10.21
C ARG A 130 8.95 0.14 10.11
N GLY A 131 8.33 -0.06 8.94
CA GLY A 131 7.38 -1.18 8.76
C GLY A 131 6.26 -1.22 9.81
N SER A 132 5.94 -0.08 10.44
CA SER A 132 5.14 -0.02 11.66
C SER A 132 3.77 0.59 11.41
N GLY A 133 2.80 0.24 12.25
CA GLY A 133 1.42 0.72 12.17
C GLY A 133 1.01 1.50 13.42
N VAL A 134 0.22 2.57 13.25
CA VAL A 134 -0.53 3.21 14.33
C VAL A 134 -1.98 3.33 13.92
N GLN A 135 -2.87 2.61 14.60
CA GLN A 135 -4.24 2.41 14.09
C GLN A 135 -5.33 2.43 15.14
N GLY A 136 -6.52 2.85 14.71
CA GLY A 136 -7.76 2.72 15.48
C GLY A 136 -7.94 3.76 16.59
N PHE A 137 -7.07 4.77 16.69
CA PHE A 137 -7.19 5.85 17.69
C PHE A 137 -8.27 6.86 17.28
N GLN A 138 -9.47 6.37 16.95
CA GLN A 138 -10.66 7.20 16.71
C GLN A 138 -11.43 7.41 18.01
N ASN A 139 -11.58 8.66 18.42
CA ASN A 139 -12.45 9.05 19.53
C ASN A 139 -13.31 10.24 19.13
N ALA A 140 -14.54 10.32 19.62
CA ALA A 140 -15.43 11.44 19.31
C ALA A 140 -14.80 12.81 19.63
N ASP A 141 -14.03 12.94 20.71
CA ASP A 141 -13.45 14.22 21.12
C ASP A 141 -11.97 14.38 20.69
N PHE A 142 -11.08 13.49 21.13
CA PHE A 142 -9.62 13.61 20.89
C PHE A 142 -8.98 12.23 20.69
N GLY A 143 -9.12 11.68 19.48
CA GLY A 143 -8.30 10.55 19.06
C GLY A 143 -7.10 11.04 18.24
N VAL A 144 -5.89 10.66 18.62
CA VAL A 144 -4.67 11.01 17.89
C VAL A 144 -3.86 9.75 17.62
N GLY A 145 -3.47 9.50 16.38
CA GLY A 145 -2.55 8.40 16.08
C GLY A 145 -1.19 8.68 16.72
N ILE A 146 -0.53 9.75 16.25
CA ILE A 146 0.79 10.17 16.71
C ILE A 146 0.78 11.65 17.09
N ASP A 147 1.25 11.98 18.29
CA ASP A 147 1.39 13.35 18.79
C ASP A 147 2.85 13.60 19.19
N VAL A 148 3.58 14.39 18.41
CA VAL A 148 4.97 14.75 18.70
C VAL A 148 5.07 16.26 18.97
N SER A 149 5.59 16.63 20.13
CA SER A 149 5.76 18.01 20.57
C SER A 149 7.23 18.29 20.85
N GLY A 150 7.88 19.11 20.03
CA GLY A 150 9.33 19.19 19.96
C GLY A 150 9.95 17.93 19.34
N GLY A 151 11.24 17.96 19.00
CA GLY A 151 11.94 16.83 18.38
C GLY A 151 11.51 16.50 16.95
N SER A 152 11.53 15.21 16.58
CA SER A 152 11.24 14.73 15.23
C SER A 152 10.50 13.37 15.17
N LEU A 153 9.75 13.19 14.09
CA LEU A 153 9.07 11.94 13.73
C LEU A 153 9.49 11.55 12.31
N ALA A 154 9.96 10.32 12.13
CA ALA A 154 10.20 9.74 10.82
C ALA A 154 9.44 8.42 10.65
N LEU A 155 8.68 8.30 9.57
CA LEU A 155 7.98 7.09 9.15
C LEU A 155 8.64 6.57 7.86
N TYR A 156 8.98 5.28 7.83
CA TYR A 156 9.50 4.57 6.66
C TYR A 156 8.66 3.31 6.44
N GLY A 157 8.04 3.15 5.27
CA GLY A 157 7.22 1.96 5.01
C GLY A 157 6.09 1.76 6.04
N SER A 158 5.61 2.85 6.66
CA SER A 158 4.77 2.79 7.86
C SER A 158 3.40 3.39 7.61
N ARG A 159 2.42 3.02 8.42
CA ARG A 159 1.01 3.41 8.23
C ARG A 159 0.42 4.04 9.48
N VAL A 160 -0.32 5.14 9.30
CA VAL A 160 -1.18 5.71 10.33
C VAL A 160 -2.61 5.68 9.80
N THR A 161 -3.44 4.84 10.37
CA THR A 161 -4.79 4.59 9.87
C THR A 161 -5.84 4.81 10.93
N ASP A 162 -7.07 5.05 10.50
CA ASP A 162 -8.28 5.03 11.33
C ASP A 162 -8.05 5.71 12.68
N SER A 163 -7.56 6.95 12.64
CA SER A 163 -7.22 7.72 13.84
C SER A 163 -7.84 9.11 13.72
N GLY A 164 -8.22 9.73 14.84
CA GLY A 164 -8.81 11.07 14.79
C GLY A 164 -9.94 11.30 15.79
N GLY A 165 -10.43 12.54 15.82
CA GLY A 165 -11.57 12.95 16.61
C GLY A 165 -11.93 14.40 16.36
N LEU A 166 -12.91 14.95 17.09
CA LEU A 166 -13.31 16.35 16.91
C LEU A 166 -12.12 17.33 16.92
N TYR A 167 -11.13 17.07 17.77
CA TYR A 167 -9.87 17.83 17.89
C TYR A 167 -8.63 16.96 17.69
N GLY A 168 -8.82 15.77 17.10
CA GLY A 168 -7.81 14.76 16.89
C GLY A 168 -7.37 14.66 15.42
N ALA A 169 -6.25 13.99 15.17
CA ALA A 169 -5.66 13.82 13.84
C ALA A 169 -4.99 12.44 13.73
N GLY A 170 -4.63 12.02 12.52
CA GLY A 170 -3.65 10.94 12.36
C GLY A 170 -2.32 11.31 13.00
N ILE A 171 -1.76 12.45 12.60
CA ILE A 171 -0.47 12.96 13.07
C ILE A 171 -0.59 14.43 13.48
N ILE A 172 -0.09 14.76 14.67
CA ILE A 172 0.13 16.13 15.13
C ILE A 172 1.61 16.34 15.42
N GLY A 173 2.23 17.31 14.74
CA GLY A 173 3.60 17.75 15.00
C GLY A 173 3.61 19.18 15.54
N ARG A 174 3.82 19.39 16.84
CA ARG A 174 3.93 20.72 17.45
C ARG A 174 5.39 21.12 17.58
N GLN A 175 5.83 22.09 16.79
CA GLN A 175 7.24 22.52 16.77
C GLN A 175 8.19 21.35 16.46
N ALA A 176 7.74 20.43 15.61
CA ALA A 176 8.44 19.20 15.29
C ALA A 176 8.73 19.09 13.79
N ALA A 177 9.77 18.32 13.45
CA ALA A 177 10.01 17.89 12.08
C ALA A 177 9.35 16.53 11.83
N VAL A 178 8.47 16.43 10.84
CA VAL A 178 7.77 15.19 10.47
C VAL A 178 8.21 14.78 9.07
N ARG A 179 8.67 13.55 8.91
CA ARG A 179 9.11 12.97 7.64
C ARG A 179 8.38 11.66 7.38
N LEU A 180 7.75 11.56 6.22
CA LEU A 180 7.12 10.34 5.71
C LEU A 180 7.89 9.93 4.46
N VAL A 181 8.36 8.69 4.44
CA VAL A 181 8.98 8.05 3.29
C VAL A 181 8.24 6.75 3.05
N GLU A 182 7.70 6.55 1.85
CA GLU A 182 7.03 5.28 1.51
C GLU A 182 5.93 4.92 2.51
N SER A 183 5.27 5.94 3.05
CA SER A 183 4.36 5.81 4.20
C SER A 183 2.97 6.33 3.87
N ALA A 184 1.97 5.85 4.60
CA ALA A 184 0.58 6.18 4.36
C ALA A 184 -0.10 6.79 5.61
N VAL A 185 -0.91 7.83 5.41
CA VAL A 185 -1.85 8.36 6.42
C VAL A 185 -3.25 8.36 5.84
N GLU A 186 -4.07 7.42 6.31
CA GLU A 186 -5.33 7.07 5.63
C GLU A 186 -6.51 6.86 6.58
N GLY A 187 -7.72 7.12 6.11
CA GLY A 187 -8.95 6.84 6.88
C GLY A 187 -9.07 7.63 8.18
N THR A 188 -8.31 8.72 8.34
CA THR A 188 -8.38 9.53 9.56
C THR A 188 -9.65 10.37 9.57
N VAL A 189 -10.22 10.58 10.76
CA VAL A 189 -11.47 11.33 10.93
C VAL A 189 -11.28 12.46 11.92
N GLY A 190 -11.10 13.68 11.40
CA GLY A 190 -10.95 14.90 12.16
C GLY A 190 -12.24 15.72 12.23
N GLY A 191 -12.42 16.46 13.32
CA GLY A 191 -13.42 17.53 13.39
C GLY A 191 -12.87 18.83 12.83
N TYR A 192 -11.92 19.43 13.55
CA TYR A 192 -11.33 20.74 13.24
C TYR A 192 -9.85 20.67 12.82
N VAL A 193 -9.31 19.45 12.75
CA VAL A 193 -7.89 19.19 12.53
C VAL A 193 -7.77 18.26 11.32
N PRO A 194 -6.81 18.50 10.41
CA PRO A 194 -6.56 17.60 9.27
C PRO A 194 -5.98 16.26 9.72
N ALA A 195 -5.84 15.32 8.79
CA ALA A 195 -5.13 14.06 9.01
C ALA A 195 -3.69 14.29 9.53
N ILE A 196 -2.99 15.28 8.96
CA ILE A 196 -1.64 15.68 9.35
C ILE A 196 -1.62 17.18 9.67
N ASP A 197 -1.35 17.55 10.91
CA ASP A 197 -1.20 18.94 11.36
C ASP A 197 0.21 19.20 11.90
N VAL A 198 1.03 19.93 11.14
CA VAL A 198 2.44 20.18 11.50
C VAL A 198 2.73 21.66 11.62
N ARG A 199 3.15 22.07 12.82
CA ARG A 199 3.72 23.39 13.10
C ARG A 199 5.24 23.27 13.13
N GLY A 200 5.88 23.27 11.97
CA GLY A 200 7.29 22.93 11.82
C GLY A 200 7.59 22.60 10.37
N SER A 201 8.36 21.54 10.11
CA SER A 201 8.62 21.05 8.76
C SER A 201 7.95 19.71 8.52
N LEU A 202 7.24 19.59 7.40
CA LEU A 202 6.69 18.34 6.91
C LEU A 202 7.37 17.95 5.60
N SER A 203 7.89 16.72 5.52
CA SER A 203 8.44 16.13 4.30
C SER A 203 7.69 14.86 3.94
N LEU A 204 7.18 14.78 2.71
CA LEU A 204 6.60 13.58 2.12
C LEU A 204 7.43 13.15 0.92
N GLU A 205 7.80 11.88 0.89
CA GLU A 205 8.55 11.24 -0.18
C GLU A 205 7.91 9.89 -0.49
N ARG A 206 7.47 9.64 -1.73
CA ARG A 206 6.81 8.37 -2.11
C ARG A 206 5.67 7.94 -1.19
N SER A 207 4.93 8.91 -0.66
CA SER A 207 3.96 8.72 0.43
C SER A 207 2.55 9.08 0.00
N THR A 208 1.55 8.50 0.68
CA THR A 208 0.14 8.74 0.39
C THR A 208 -0.61 9.30 1.59
N VAL A 209 -1.35 10.39 1.37
CA VAL A 209 -2.30 10.95 2.35
C VAL A 209 -3.68 10.94 1.72
N ALA A 210 -4.50 9.98 2.12
CA ALA A 210 -5.75 9.74 1.41
C ALA A 210 -6.94 9.29 2.26
N ASP A 211 -8.14 9.44 1.72
CA ASP A 211 -9.38 8.97 2.33
C ASP A 211 -9.60 9.56 3.75
N ASN A 212 -9.07 10.76 4.00
CA ASN A 212 -9.21 11.42 5.29
C ASN A 212 -10.40 12.38 5.29
N LEU A 213 -11.14 12.38 6.39
CA LEU A 213 -12.33 13.20 6.57
C LEU A 213 -12.08 14.27 7.63
N ALA A 214 -12.30 15.53 7.30
CA ALA A 214 -12.45 16.61 8.29
C ALA A 214 -13.88 17.12 8.29
N SER A 215 -14.46 17.39 9.46
CA SER A 215 -15.76 18.05 9.50
C SER A 215 -15.62 19.52 9.07
N ASN A 216 -14.83 20.31 9.78
CA ASN A 216 -14.68 21.74 9.60
C ASN A 216 -13.21 22.14 9.64
N GLY A 217 -12.52 22.01 8.50
CA GLY A 217 -11.11 22.31 8.37
C GLY A 217 -10.50 21.71 7.10
N PRO A 218 -9.18 21.85 6.89
CA PRO A 218 -8.46 21.04 5.90
C PRO A 218 -8.58 19.56 6.28
N SER A 219 -8.72 18.70 5.27
CA SER A 219 -8.95 17.26 5.45
C SER A 219 -7.66 16.44 5.46
N GLY A 220 -6.74 16.73 4.53
CA GLY A 220 -5.47 16.00 4.42
C GLY A 220 -4.36 16.57 5.30
N ILE A 221 -3.81 17.72 4.91
CA ILE A 221 -2.56 18.28 5.43
C ILE A 221 -2.73 19.75 5.78
N ARG A 222 -2.26 20.16 6.96
CA ARG A 222 -1.96 21.55 7.30
C ARG A 222 -0.51 21.69 7.75
N VAL A 223 0.18 22.66 7.17
CA VAL A 223 1.56 23.02 7.57
C VAL A 223 1.65 24.50 7.94
N GLU A 224 2.14 24.76 9.15
CA GLU A 224 2.61 26.06 9.61
C GLU A 224 4.13 26.02 9.72
N GLY A 225 4.83 26.47 8.67
CA GLY A 225 6.28 26.38 8.56
C GLY A 225 6.73 26.03 7.14
N TYR A 226 7.27 24.82 6.93
CA TYR A 226 7.80 24.38 5.63
C TYR A 226 7.22 23.04 5.17
N LEU A 227 6.72 22.99 3.94
CA LEU A 227 6.27 21.76 3.27
C LEU A 227 7.26 21.34 2.18
N SER A 228 7.71 20.09 2.20
CA SER A 228 8.37 19.42 1.08
C SER A 228 7.55 18.21 0.67
N MET A 229 7.15 18.11 -0.59
CA MET A 229 6.42 16.96 -1.11
C MET A 229 7.04 16.55 -2.44
N THR A 230 7.43 15.27 -2.56
CA THR A 230 8.07 14.72 -3.75
C THR A 230 7.57 13.30 -4.02
N ASP A 231 7.23 13.00 -5.28
CA ASP A 231 6.71 11.70 -5.72
C ASP A 231 5.60 11.19 -4.81
N SER A 232 4.69 12.06 -4.36
CA SER A 232 3.68 11.72 -3.35
C SER A 232 2.28 12.01 -3.83
N THR A 233 1.31 11.30 -3.27
CA THR A 233 -0.11 11.42 -3.63
C THR A 233 -0.94 11.93 -2.44
N VAL A 234 -1.69 13.01 -2.65
CA VAL A 234 -2.71 13.50 -1.70
C VAL A 234 -4.08 13.42 -2.36
N ALA A 235 -4.89 12.47 -1.92
CA ALA A 235 -6.06 12.05 -2.69
C ALA A 235 -7.31 11.79 -1.86
N ARG A 236 -8.49 12.04 -2.43
CA ARG A 236 -9.78 11.66 -1.82
C ARG A 236 -9.96 12.12 -0.36
N ASN A 237 -9.34 13.24 0.01
CA ASN A 237 -9.55 13.84 1.32
C ASN A 237 -10.79 14.73 1.26
N GLU A 238 -11.69 14.58 2.23
CA GLU A 238 -13.00 15.21 2.25
C GLU A 238 -13.17 16.18 3.42
N THR A 239 -13.69 17.38 3.15
CA THR A 239 -14.17 18.29 4.19
C THR A 239 -15.70 18.36 4.19
N PHE A 240 -16.35 18.00 5.31
CA PHE A 240 -17.80 17.88 5.43
C PHE A 240 -18.40 18.69 6.61
N TYR A 241 -18.90 19.92 6.35
CA TYR A 241 -19.74 20.63 7.33
C TYR A 241 -20.75 21.61 6.70
N PRO A 242 -22.06 21.27 6.66
CA PRO A 242 -23.06 22.16 6.10
C PRO A 242 -23.24 23.44 6.95
N GLY A 243 -22.95 24.60 6.38
CA GLY A 243 -23.31 25.91 6.95
C GLY A 243 -22.16 26.81 7.42
N TYR A 244 -20.90 26.40 7.25
CA TYR A 244 -19.73 27.25 7.49
C TYR A 244 -19.07 27.65 6.16
N ALA A 245 -18.71 28.92 5.99
CA ALA A 245 -18.03 29.41 4.79
C ALA A 245 -16.56 29.70 5.13
N GLY A 246 -15.70 28.68 4.99
CA GLY A 246 -14.25 28.79 5.13
C GLY A 246 -13.56 28.25 3.89
N ASN A 247 -12.40 28.81 3.55
CA ASN A 247 -11.56 28.28 2.48
C ASN A 247 -10.56 27.29 3.08
N TYR A 248 -10.66 26.04 2.66
CA TYR A 248 -9.80 24.95 3.12
C TYR A 248 -9.16 24.27 1.92
N GLY A 249 -8.08 23.52 2.15
CA GLY A 249 -7.47 22.69 1.11
C GLY A 249 -7.24 21.28 1.63
N ALA A 250 -7.19 20.30 0.74
CA ALA A 250 -6.63 18.99 1.08
C ALA A 250 -5.16 19.13 1.50
N VAL A 251 -4.44 20.04 0.84
CA VAL A 251 -3.14 20.55 1.30
C VAL A 251 -3.28 22.03 1.60
N GLN A 252 -3.01 22.44 2.84
CA GLN A 252 -3.12 23.81 3.29
C GLN A 252 -1.81 24.31 3.93
N LEU A 253 -1.33 25.46 3.45
CA LEU A 253 -0.29 26.23 4.14
C LEU A 253 -0.92 27.27 5.08
N ALA A 254 -0.28 27.51 6.23
CA ALA A 254 -0.61 28.64 7.10
C ALA A 254 0.04 29.94 6.59
N PRO A 255 -0.48 31.13 6.95
CA PRO A 255 0.13 32.41 6.62
C PRO A 255 1.64 32.47 6.93
N GLY A 256 2.42 33.00 5.98
CA GLY A 256 3.88 33.11 6.08
C GLY A 256 4.66 31.79 5.90
N SER A 257 3.99 30.67 5.63
CA SER A 257 4.64 29.37 5.39
C SER A 257 5.20 29.27 3.96
N GLN A 258 6.15 28.35 3.79
CA GLN A 258 6.78 28.07 2.50
C GLN A 258 6.61 26.60 2.12
N GLY A 259 6.77 26.27 0.84
CA GLY A 259 6.92 24.88 0.46
C GLY A 259 7.32 24.62 -0.99
N VAL A 260 7.59 23.36 -1.26
CA VAL A 260 7.88 22.80 -2.58
C VAL A 260 7.04 21.54 -2.77
N ILE A 261 6.36 21.48 -3.90
CA ILE A 261 5.63 20.31 -4.38
C ILE A 261 6.25 19.95 -5.73
N ALA A 262 6.83 18.76 -5.83
CA ALA A 262 7.55 18.30 -7.00
C ALA A 262 7.07 16.91 -7.40
N ALA A 263 6.83 16.67 -8.70
CA ALA A 263 6.53 15.33 -9.20
C ALA A 263 5.43 14.61 -8.38
N SER A 264 4.42 15.36 -7.91
CA SER A 264 3.42 14.88 -6.95
C SER A 264 2.01 15.08 -7.48
N THR A 265 1.08 14.25 -7.04
CA THR A 265 -0.33 14.24 -7.44
C THR A 265 -1.22 14.73 -6.30
N ILE A 266 -2.04 15.76 -6.54
CA ILE A 266 -3.10 16.20 -5.63
C ILE A 266 -4.42 16.13 -6.39
N ALA A 267 -5.23 15.11 -6.14
CA ALA A 267 -6.40 14.83 -6.97
C ALA A 267 -7.56 14.17 -6.24
N GLY A 268 -8.77 14.36 -6.74
CA GLY A 268 -9.98 13.75 -6.18
C GLY A 268 -10.33 14.24 -4.77
N ASN A 269 -9.77 15.34 -4.30
CA ASN A 269 -10.11 15.89 -3.00
C ASN A 269 -11.41 16.72 -3.08
N PHE A 270 -12.23 16.67 -2.04
CA PHE A 270 -13.56 17.25 -2.07
C PHE A 270 -13.84 18.14 -0.84
N GLY A 271 -14.48 19.27 -1.06
CA GLY A 271 -14.96 20.13 0.02
C GLY A 271 -16.43 20.48 -0.13
N TYR A 272 -17.20 20.19 0.91
CA TYR A 272 -18.64 20.46 0.96
C TYR A 272 -18.97 21.95 1.18
N THR A 273 -17.99 22.78 1.56
CA THR A 273 -18.20 24.20 1.82
C THR A 273 -17.08 25.12 1.37
N GLY A 274 -17.47 26.37 1.05
CA GLY A 274 -16.57 27.46 0.70
C GLY A 274 -15.82 27.24 -0.61
N ASP A 275 -14.85 28.11 -0.88
CA ASP A 275 -13.85 27.84 -1.90
C ASP A 275 -12.87 26.81 -1.29
N THR A 276 -13.15 25.52 -1.44
CA THR A 276 -12.29 24.43 -0.99
C THR A 276 -11.41 23.92 -2.12
N ALA A 277 -10.09 23.88 -1.93
CA ALA A 277 -9.13 23.52 -2.97
C ALA A 277 -8.50 22.14 -2.80
N GLY A 278 -7.88 21.62 -3.87
CA GLY A 278 -6.79 20.65 -3.71
C GLY A 278 -5.65 21.25 -2.89
N LEU A 279 -5.16 22.42 -3.32
CA LEU A 279 -4.08 23.17 -2.69
C LEU A 279 -4.52 24.59 -2.31
N TYR A 280 -4.44 24.92 -1.03
CA TYR A 280 -4.73 26.27 -0.52
C TYR A 280 -3.47 26.99 -0.02
N VAL A 281 -3.16 28.12 -0.67
CA VAL A 281 -2.00 28.99 -0.40
C VAL A 281 -2.51 30.38 0.00
N PRO A 282 -2.56 30.73 1.31
CA PRO A 282 -2.97 32.07 1.73
C PRO A 282 -1.97 33.13 1.26
N GLY A 283 -2.41 34.40 1.19
CA GLY A 283 -1.74 35.44 0.40
C GLY A 283 -0.30 35.82 0.76
N ASP A 284 0.21 35.48 1.95
CA ASP A 284 1.59 35.67 2.37
C ASP A 284 2.40 34.36 2.48
N ALA A 285 1.78 33.22 2.19
CA ALA A 285 2.48 31.95 1.98
C ALA A 285 3.03 31.86 0.55
N SER A 286 4.01 31.00 0.33
CA SER A 286 4.62 30.76 -0.99
C SER A 286 4.87 29.28 -1.20
N VAL A 287 4.44 28.74 -2.33
CA VAL A 287 4.72 27.35 -2.68
C VAL A 287 5.22 27.27 -4.11
N VAL A 288 6.33 26.56 -4.32
CA VAL A 288 6.81 26.20 -5.65
C VAL A 288 6.14 24.89 -6.05
N VAL A 289 5.54 24.86 -7.23
CA VAL A 289 4.94 23.66 -7.81
C VAL A 289 5.70 23.34 -9.09
N ARG A 290 6.22 22.13 -9.21
CA ARG A 290 6.97 21.70 -10.39
C ARG A 290 6.66 20.26 -10.75
N ASP A 291 6.59 19.98 -12.04
CA ASP A 291 6.44 18.63 -12.57
C ASP A 291 5.22 17.89 -11.97
N SER A 292 4.19 18.62 -11.54
CA SER A 292 3.14 18.13 -10.66
C SER A 292 1.76 18.14 -11.31
N LEU A 293 0.88 17.25 -10.85
CA LEU A 293 -0.50 17.12 -11.29
C LEU A 293 -1.43 17.53 -10.14
N ILE A 294 -2.16 18.63 -10.31
CA ILE A 294 -3.18 19.11 -9.35
C ILE A 294 -4.51 19.27 -10.11
N ALA A 295 -5.31 18.21 -10.15
CA ALA A 295 -6.52 18.16 -10.96
C ALA A 295 -7.61 17.32 -10.31
N GLY A 296 -8.86 17.56 -10.69
CA GLY A 296 -9.98 16.77 -10.18
C GLY A 296 -10.30 17.03 -8.71
N ASN A 297 -9.84 18.14 -8.15
CA ASN A 297 -10.24 18.59 -6.82
C ASN A 297 -11.46 19.50 -6.95
N LEU A 298 -12.42 19.35 -6.05
CA LEU A 298 -13.77 19.85 -6.26
C LEU A 298 -14.33 20.56 -5.03
N GLY A 299 -14.95 21.71 -5.27
CA GLY A 299 -15.79 22.39 -4.28
C GLY A 299 -17.25 21.92 -4.32
N GLN A 300 -18.07 22.48 -3.44
CA GLN A 300 -19.49 22.12 -3.27
C GLN A 300 -20.33 22.18 -4.55
N ASP A 301 -20.01 23.10 -5.46
CA ASP A 301 -20.73 23.30 -6.72
C ASP A 301 -20.36 22.28 -7.81
N GLY A 302 -19.36 21.44 -7.54
CA GLY A 302 -18.78 20.46 -8.45
C GLY A 302 -17.85 21.09 -9.48
N ASN A 303 -17.44 22.35 -9.30
CA ASN A 303 -16.46 22.98 -10.18
C ASN A 303 -15.03 22.63 -9.74
N PRO A 304 -14.09 22.51 -10.69
CA PRO A 304 -12.68 22.36 -10.39
C PRO A 304 -12.20 23.49 -9.50
N ASN A 305 -11.64 23.12 -8.36
CA ASN A 305 -11.03 24.02 -7.41
C ASN A 305 -9.70 23.39 -7.01
N ASP A 306 -8.74 23.44 -7.93
CA ASP A 306 -7.47 22.76 -7.76
C ASP A 306 -6.52 23.59 -6.91
N VAL A 307 -6.48 24.90 -7.15
CA VAL A 307 -5.59 25.83 -6.47
C VAL A 307 -6.32 27.11 -6.10
N ILE A 308 -6.32 27.43 -4.80
CA ILE A 308 -6.70 28.74 -4.28
C ILE A 308 -5.45 29.42 -3.74
N GLY A 309 -5.17 30.61 -4.23
CA GLY A 309 -3.96 31.35 -3.90
C GLY A 309 -3.05 31.52 -5.11
N THR A 310 -1.80 31.88 -4.86
CA THR A 310 -0.78 32.04 -5.91
C THR A 310 0.35 31.06 -5.68
N VAL A 311 0.70 30.31 -6.72
CA VAL A 311 1.85 29.38 -6.74
C VAL A 311 3.02 29.99 -7.48
N VAL A 312 4.19 29.36 -7.38
CA VAL A 312 5.33 29.61 -8.26
C VAL A 312 5.55 28.36 -9.10
N SER A 313 5.20 28.43 -10.39
CA SER A 313 5.30 27.28 -11.30
C SER A 313 6.63 27.25 -12.06
N ASN A 314 7.14 26.05 -12.39
CA ASN A 314 8.22 25.87 -13.37
C ASN A 314 7.74 25.79 -14.83
N GLY A 315 6.43 25.75 -15.08
CA GLY A 315 5.87 25.62 -16.43
C GLY A 315 5.69 24.18 -16.90
N HIS A 316 5.82 23.18 -16.02
CA HIS A 316 5.71 21.75 -16.36
C HIS A 316 4.62 21.06 -15.53
N ASN A 317 3.64 21.82 -15.04
CA ASN A 317 2.56 21.28 -14.23
C ASN A 317 1.28 21.05 -15.05
N VAL A 318 0.38 20.25 -14.48
CA VAL A 318 -0.96 19.99 -14.99
C VAL A 318 -1.99 20.44 -13.95
N PHE A 319 -2.91 21.30 -14.37
CA PHE A 319 -4.02 21.76 -13.55
C PHE A 319 -5.36 21.49 -14.23
N GLY A 320 -6.33 20.98 -13.46
CA GLY A 320 -7.70 20.82 -13.94
C GLY A 320 -8.46 22.14 -14.07
N GLN A 321 -8.04 23.15 -13.31
CA GLN A 321 -8.62 24.49 -13.31
C GLN A 321 -8.15 25.31 -14.52
N ALA A 322 -9.08 26.01 -15.17
CA ALA A 322 -8.80 26.77 -16.40
C ALA A 322 -7.87 27.98 -16.21
N ALA A 323 -7.68 28.44 -14.97
CA ALA A 323 -6.75 29.51 -14.63
C ALA A 323 -6.23 29.33 -13.22
N VAL A 324 -4.90 29.33 -13.06
CA VAL A 324 -4.21 29.26 -11.76
C VAL A 324 -3.30 30.47 -11.63
N ALA A 325 -3.42 31.22 -10.54
CA ALA A 325 -2.56 32.37 -10.32
C ALA A 325 -1.13 31.92 -10.04
N GLY A 326 -0.18 32.47 -10.80
CA GLY A 326 1.23 32.07 -10.72
C GLY A 326 1.61 30.85 -11.57
N ALA A 327 0.68 30.32 -12.38
CA ALA A 327 1.00 29.44 -13.48
C ALA A 327 1.97 30.13 -14.47
N ALA A 328 2.89 29.35 -15.03
CA ALA A 328 3.90 29.79 -15.95
C ALA A 328 3.58 29.32 -17.39
N PRO A 329 4.13 29.99 -18.43
CA PRO A 329 4.07 29.47 -19.79
C PRO A 329 4.64 28.05 -19.82
N GLY A 330 3.89 27.12 -20.39
CA GLY A 330 4.23 25.72 -20.37
C GLY A 330 3.27 24.89 -19.54
N ASP A 331 2.62 25.42 -18.50
CA ASP A 331 1.65 24.64 -17.72
C ASP A 331 0.43 24.23 -18.56
N ALA A 332 -0.12 23.03 -18.29
CA ALA A 332 -1.40 22.60 -18.82
C ALA A 332 -2.51 23.09 -17.87
N LEU A 333 -3.51 23.80 -18.41
CA LEU A 333 -4.60 24.39 -17.63
C LEU A 333 -5.95 23.92 -18.17
N GLY A 334 -6.93 23.77 -17.29
CA GLY A 334 -8.31 23.42 -17.68
C GLY A 334 -8.47 21.98 -18.12
N ILE A 335 -7.62 21.06 -17.63
CA ILE A 335 -7.61 19.67 -18.08
C ILE A 335 -8.70 18.85 -17.37
N PRO A 336 -9.66 18.25 -18.10
CA PRO A 336 -10.66 17.36 -17.52
C PRO A 336 -10.03 16.11 -16.90
N ILE A 337 -10.61 15.64 -15.78
CA ILE A 337 -10.09 14.48 -15.05
C ILE A 337 -10.07 13.18 -15.88
N GLY A 338 -11.07 12.99 -16.76
CA GLY A 338 -11.15 11.82 -17.64
C GLY A 338 -10.13 11.78 -18.77
N ASP A 339 -9.40 12.87 -18.98
CA ASP A 339 -8.27 12.93 -19.92
C ASP A 339 -6.94 12.57 -19.22
N LEU A 340 -6.94 12.42 -17.89
CA LEU A 340 -5.73 12.23 -17.08
C LEU A 340 -5.58 10.82 -16.51
N PHE A 341 -6.65 10.24 -15.96
CA PHE A 341 -6.57 9.01 -15.17
C PHE A 341 -7.24 7.83 -15.86
N ASP A 342 -6.67 6.65 -15.70
CA ASP A 342 -7.12 5.43 -16.39
C ASP A 342 -8.48 4.95 -15.88
N ALA A 343 -8.67 5.05 -14.57
CA ALA A 343 -9.91 4.70 -13.91
C ALA A 343 -10.47 5.89 -13.12
N THR A 344 -11.78 6.04 -13.22
CA THR A 344 -12.53 7.01 -12.43
C THR A 344 -13.78 6.37 -11.85
N GLU A 345 -14.10 6.68 -10.61
CA GLU A 345 -15.28 6.21 -9.90
C GLU A 345 -16.32 7.33 -9.74
N LEU A 346 -17.60 6.97 -9.88
CA LEU A 346 -18.69 7.90 -9.57
C LEU A 346 -19.03 7.78 -8.09
N LEU A 347 -18.68 8.80 -7.32
CA LEU A 347 -19.10 8.92 -5.94
C LEU A 347 -20.42 9.69 -5.89
N ASP A 348 -21.48 9.06 -5.38
CA ASP A 348 -22.81 9.69 -5.21
C ASP A 348 -22.81 10.61 -3.97
N VAL A 349 -22.01 11.67 -4.04
CA VAL A 349 -21.96 12.71 -3.00
C VAL A 349 -23.08 13.70 -3.26
N PHE A 350 -23.86 14.03 -2.22
CA PHE A 350 -24.82 15.12 -2.33
C PHE A 350 -24.07 16.46 -2.53
N PRO A 351 -24.45 17.34 -3.47
CA PRO A 351 -25.71 17.38 -4.22
C PRO A 351 -25.68 16.80 -5.64
N LYS A 352 -24.56 16.24 -6.13
CA LYS A 352 -24.43 15.65 -7.48
C LYS A 352 -23.39 14.54 -7.49
N PRO A 353 -23.58 13.45 -8.24
CA PRO A 353 -22.52 12.47 -8.48
C PRO A 353 -21.25 13.13 -8.99
N ILE A 354 -20.12 12.77 -8.40
CA ILE A 354 -18.80 13.31 -8.70
C ILE A 354 -17.95 12.21 -9.29
N LEU A 355 -17.23 12.52 -10.37
CA LEU A 355 -16.23 11.64 -10.94
C LEU A 355 -14.89 11.88 -10.23
N LEU A 356 -14.39 10.86 -9.52
CA LEU A 356 -13.11 10.89 -8.81
C LEU A 356 -12.12 9.93 -9.49
N PRO A 357 -10.82 10.24 -9.47
CA PRO A 357 -9.81 9.30 -9.92
C PRO A 357 -9.67 8.16 -8.91
N VAL A 358 -9.50 6.94 -9.41
CA VAL A 358 -9.32 5.77 -8.55
C VAL A 358 -7.93 5.79 -7.94
N LEU A 359 -7.87 5.71 -6.61
CA LEU A 359 -6.65 5.45 -5.86
C LEU A 359 -6.54 3.94 -5.63
N ALA A 360 -5.49 3.32 -6.17
CA ALA A 360 -5.29 1.88 -6.16
C ALA A 360 -3.83 1.52 -5.79
N ASP A 361 -3.62 0.25 -5.47
CA ASP A 361 -2.26 -0.29 -5.48
C ASP A 361 -1.82 -0.52 -6.92
N ASN A 362 -0.77 0.19 -7.35
CA ASN A 362 -0.23 0.10 -8.71
C ASN A 362 1.22 -0.43 -8.70
N GLY A 363 1.59 -1.26 -7.72
CA GLY A 363 2.90 -1.92 -7.66
C GLY A 363 3.98 -1.12 -6.93
N GLY A 364 3.61 -0.28 -5.98
CA GLY A 364 4.52 0.57 -5.20
C GLY A 364 4.33 0.44 -3.69
N PRO A 365 5.16 1.12 -2.87
CA PRO A 365 5.08 1.03 -1.41
C PRO A 365 3.81 1.68 -0.83
N THR A 366 3.15 2.55 -1.61
CA THR A 366 1.90 3.21 -1.24
C THR A 366 0.98 3.32 -2.45
N ARG A 367 -0.34 3.47 -2.21
CA ARG A 367 -1.33 3.59 -3.29
C ARG A 367 -1.12 4.85 -4.11
N THR A 368 -1.35 4.77 -5.41
CA THR A 368 -1.18 5.87 -6.37
C THR A 368 -2.36 5.97 -7.34
N MET A 369 -2.34 6.96 -8.22
CA MET A 369 -3.34 7.11 -9.28
C MET A 369 -2.67 6.88 -10.63
N ALA A 370 -3.06 5.79 -11.29
CA ALA A 370 -2.54 5.47 -12.62
C ALA A 370 -3.01 6.51 -13.64
N LEU A 371 -2.05 7.02 -14.42
CA LEU A 371 -2.35 7.85 -15.56
C LEU A 371 -2.99 7.00 -16.66
N LYS A 372 -3.93 7.59 -17.39
CA LYS A 372 -4.49 6.98 -18.60
C LYS A 372 -3.38 6.82 -19.63
N ASP A 373 -3.08 5.59 -20.04
CA ASP A 373 -2.07 5.30 -21.05
C ASP A 373 -2.59 5.63 -22.47
N ASP A 374 -2.62 6.93 -22.75
CA ASP A 374 -3.11 7.51 -23.99
C ASP A 374 -2.13 8.63 -24.41
N PRO A 375 -1.56 8.61 -25.63
CA PRO A 375 -0.65 9.65 -26.10
C PRO A 375 -1.23 11.07 -26.09
N SER A 376 -2.55 11.22 -25.96
CA SER A 376 -3.22 12.52 -25.80
C SER A 376 -3.32 12.99 -24.35
N ASN A 377 -2.95 12.15 -23.37
CA ASN A 377 -2.95 12.49 -21.95
C ASN A 377 -2.00 13.67 -21.70
N PRO A 378 -2.50 14.83 -21.23
CA PRO A 378 -1.69 16.03 -21.04
C PRO A 378 -0.62 15.94 -19.93
N ALA A 379 -0.67 14.89 -19.10
CA ALA A 379 0.36 14.62 -18.09
C ALA A 379 1.56 13.85 -18.66
N ILE A 380 1.38 13.10 -19.75
CA ILE A 380 2.43 12.27 -20.32
C ILE A 380 3.50 13.14 -21.00
N GLY A 381 4.78 12.92 -20.69
CA GLY A 381 5.91 13.66 -21.26
C GLY A 381 5.98 15.12 -20.81
N ARG A 382 5.31 15.47 -19.72
CA ARG A 382 5.07 16.87 -19.34
C ARG A 382 6.09 17.44 -18.38
N ALA A 383 6.63 16.63 -17.48
CA ALA A 383 7.59 17.07 -16.49
C ALA A 383 8.90 17.54 -17.15
N ASP A 384 9.65 18.39 -16.45
CA ASP A 384 10.97 18.84 -16.89
C ASP A 384 12.01 17.72 -16.66
N PRO A 385 12.63 17.16 -17.71
CA PRO A 385 13.63 16.11 -17.56
C PRO A 385 14.88 16.56 -16.76
N GLU A 386 15.15 17.87 -16.67
CA GLU A 386 16.27 18.38 -15.88
C GLU A 386 15.97 18.43 -14.37
N THR A 387 14.69 18.44 -13.99
CA THR A 387 14.29 18.61 -12.58
C THR A 387 13.43 17.48 -12.02
N ALA A 388 12.87 16.63 -12.87
CA ALA A 388 12.13 15.44 -12.47
C ALA A 388 13.02 14.47 -11.67
N PRO A 389 12.49 13.86 -10.60
CA PRO A 389 13.15 12.76 -9.91
C PRO A 389 13.40 11.57 -10.86
N PRO A 390 14.42 10.73 -10.61
CA PRO A 390 14.75 9.62 -11.50
C PRO A 390 13.76 8.45 -11.44
N ILE A 391 12.92 8.39 -10.42
CA ILE A 391 11.90 7.35 -10.20
C ILE A 391 10.58 8.02 -9.82
N ASP A 392 9.47 7.32 -10.02
CA ASP A 392 8.14 7.76 -9.59
C ASP A 392 7.80 7.26 -8.17
N GLN A 393 6.55 7.46 -7.74
CA GLN A 393 6.10 7.06 -6.41
C GLN A 393 6.23 5.56 -6.12
N ARG A 394 6.13 4.72 -7.16
CA ARG A 394 6.24 3.26 -7.03
C ARG A 394 7.68 2.79 -6.89
N GLY A 395 8.63 3.68 -7.20
CA GLY A 395 10.02 3.32 -7.37
C GLY A 395 10.38 2.95 -8.81
N GLU A 396 9.44 3.11 -9.75
CA GLU A 396 9.67 2.81 -11.17
C GLU A 396 10.49 3.93 -11.83
N PRO A 397 11.46 3.62 -12.70
CA PRO A 397 12.21 4.62 -13.43
C PRO A 397 11.31 5.53 -14.26
N ARG A 398 11.66 6.82 -14.31
CA ARG A 398 11.09 7.75 -15.29
C ARG A 398 11.87 7.70 -16.59
N ASP A 399 11.20 7.93 -17.71
CA ASP A 399 11.84 7.87 -19.02
C ASP A 399 12.52 9.21 -19.41
N GLU A 400 12.95 9.36 -20.67
CA GLU A 400 13.61 10.59 -21.14
C GLU A 400 12.66 11.81 -21.24
N ALA A 401 11.35 11.57 -21.26
CA ALA A 401 10.29 12.55 -21.21
C ALA A 401 9.37 12.23 -20.01
N PRO A 402 9.79 12.58 -18.78
CA PRO A 402 9.04 12.23 -17.58
C PRO A 402 7.62 12.81 -17.55
N ASP A 403 6.72 12.12 -16.85
CA ASP A 403 5.34 12.53 -16.68
C ASP A 403 5.15 13.50 -15.51
N ALA A 404 4.17 14.40 -15.64
CA ALA A 404 3.78 15.24 -14.52
C ALA A 404 2.93 14.47 -13.50
N GLY A 405 3.27 14.63 -12.22
CA GLY A 405 2.61 13.95 -11.11
C GLY A 405 3.45 12.82 -10.52
N ALA A 406 2.86 12.09 -9.57
CA ALA A 406 3.54 11.04 -8.80
C ALA A 406 3.72 9.70 -9.53
N PHE A 407 3.10 9.56 -10.70
CA PHE A 407 3.05 8.31 -11.47
C PHE A 407 3.66 8.53 -12.84
N GLU A 408 4.44 7.56 -13.31
CA GLU A 408 4.97 7.52 -14.67
C GLU A 408 4.15 6.53 -15.54
N ALA A 409 3.40 7.04 -16.51
CA ALA A 409 2.79 6.23 -17.55
C ALA A 409 3.89 5.70 -18.47
N GLY A 410 3.84 4.41 -18.80
CA GLY A 410 4.88 3.85 -19.67
C GLY A 410 6.30 3.88 -19.07
N GLY A 411 6.48 4.20 -17.78
CA GLY A 411 7.75 4.08 -17.03
C GLY A 411 8.38 2.68 -17.08
N GLY A 412 7.67 1.71 -17.66
CA GLY A 412 8.20 0.50 -18.26
C GLY A 412 9.01 0.70 -19.57
N GLY A 413 9.54 1.90 -19.84
CA GLY A 413 10.54 2.16 -20.89
C GLY A 413 11.86 1.43 -20.64
N GLY A 414 12.08 0.96 -19.41
CA GLY A 414 12.80 -0.29 -19.17
C GLY A 414 11.77 -1.39 -18.95
N THR A 415 11.84 -2.46 -19.73
CA THR A 415 11.27 -3.80 -19.43
C THR A 415 10.72 -3.90 -18.00
N SER A 416 9.44 -4.27 -17.78
CA SER A 416 9.06 -4.84 -16.47
C SER A 416 10.19 -5.77 -16.06
N PRO A 417 10.77 -5.60 -14.86
CA PRO A 417 12.11 -6.08 -14.58
C PRO A 417 12.18 -7.53 -15.04
N SER A 418 13.10 -7.82 -15.96
CA SER A 418 13.33 -9.19 -16.38
C SER A 418 13.42 -10.03 -15.11
N LEU A 419 12.75 -11.19 -15.11
CA LEU A 419 12.76 -12.10 -13.97
C LEU A 419 14.19 -12.19 -13.40
N PRO A 420 14.42 -11.98 -12.08
CA PRO A 420 15.74 -12.10 -11.50
C PRO A 420 16.43 -13.39 -11.95
N PRO A 421 17.77 -13.40 -12.05
CA PRO A 421 18.48 -14.67 -12.17
C PRO A 421 18.07 -15.56 -10.99
N LEU A 422 17.41 -16.68 -11.30
CA LEU A 422 17.01 -17.66 -10.31
C LEU A 422 18.06 -18.76 -10.27
N ALA A 423 18.31 -19.30 -9.08
CA ALA A 423 19.23 -20.41 -8.87
C ALA A 423 18.88 -21.15 -7.59
N GLU A 424 18.95 -22.48 -7.64
CA GLU A 424 18.63 -23.36 -6.52
C GLU A 424 19.35 -22.95 -5.23
N LYS A 425 18.57 -22.76 -4.16
CA LYS A 425 18.98 -22.35 -2.81
C LYS A 425 19.69 -21.01 -2.73
N VAL A 426 19.45 -20.15 -3.71
CA VAL A 426 19.92 -18.76 -3.69
C VAL A 426 18.69 -17.87 -3.55
N PRO A 427 18.45 -17.29 -2.36
CA PRO A 427 17.29 -16.44 -2.15
C PRO A 427 17.35 -15.23 -3.08
N VAL A 428 16.21 -14.91 -3.68
CA VAL A 428 15.97 -13.66 -4.38
C VAL A 428 15.93 -12.54 -3.34
N ASP A 429 16.50 -11.39 -3.72
CA ASP A 429 16.43 -10.17 -2.92
C ASP A 429 14.96 -9.84 -2.58
N PRO A 430 14.56 -9.71 -1.31
CA PRO A 430 13.19 -9.43 -0.91
C PRO A 430 12.57 -8.22 -1.62
N ASP A 431 13.36 -7.19 -1.93
CA ASP A 431 12.91 -5.99 -2.64
C ASP A 431 12.50 -6.27 -4.10
N ARG A 432 12.88 -7.44 -4.64
CA ARG A 432 12.54 -7.90 -5.99
C ARG A 432 11.37 -8.89 -6.01
N ILE A 433 10.83 -9.24 -4.85
CA ILE A 433 9.71 -10.17 -4.69
C ILE A 433 8.42 -9.34 -4.63
N ASN A 434 7.77 -9.15 -5.78
CA ASN A 434 6.62 -8.24 -5.95
C ASN A 434 5.32 -8.96 -6.36
N GLY A 435 5.28 -10.29 -6.35
CA GLY A 435 4.08 -11.03 -6.74
C GLY A 435 3.87 -11.13 -8.26
N VAL A 436 2.64 -11.45 -8.65
CA VAL A 436 2.18 -11.42 -10.04
C VAL A 436 1.05 -10.41 -10.16
N ASP A 437 1.19 -9.46 -11.07
CA ASP A 437 0.18 -8.45 -11.34
C ASP A 437 -1.05 -9.09 -12.03
N PRO A 438 -2.25 -9.08 -11.40
CA PRO A 438 -3.47 -9.59 -12.02
C PRO A 438 -3.84 -8.88 -13.32
N ASP A 439 -3.44 -7.61 -13.52
CA ASP A 439 -3.80 -6.84 -14.70
C ASP A 439 -3.18 -7.41 -15.98
N LEU A 440 -1.99 -8.00 -15.86
CA LEU A 440 -1.32 -8.72 -16.94
C LEU A 440 -2.00 -10.06 -17.31
N LEU A 441 -3.01 -10.46 -16.53
CA LEU A 441 -3.74 -11.71 -16.66
C LEU A 441 -5.23 -11.50 -16.98
N ARG A 442 -5.63 -10.28 -17.39
CA ARG A 442 -7.01 -9.95 -17.75
C ARG A 442 -7.42 -10.48 -19.11
N GLY A 443 -8.62 -11.06 -19.18
CA GLY A 443 -9.24 -11.49 -20.43
C GLY A 443 -9.55 -10.30 -21.34
N ASN A 444 -9.20 -10.42 -22.63
CA ASN A 444 -9.54 -9.43 -23.66
C ASN A 444 -10.81 -9.80 -24.45
N GLY A 445 -11.45 -10.93 -24.12
CA GLY A 445 -12.66 -11.42 -24.79
C GLY A 445 -12.44 -12.11 -26.14
N GLY A 446 -11.19 -12.22 -26.63
CA GLY A 446 -10.87 -12.82 -27.93
C GLY A 446 -9.78 -13.89 -27.89
N ASP A 447 -8.82 -13.77 -26.97
CA ASP A 447 -7.62 -14.59 -26.90
C ASP A 447 -7.63 -15.51 -25.67
N ALA A 448 -7.09 -16.71 -25.85
CA ALA A 448 -6.72 -17.58 -24.72
C ALA A 448 -5.34 -17.17 -24.21
N PHE A 449 -5.03 -17.52 -22.96
CA PHE A 449 -3.65 -17.47 -22.49
C PHE A 449 -2.94 -18.76 -22.87
N LYS A 450 -1.76 -18.63 -23.47
CA LYS A 450 -0.79 -19.69 -23.63
C LYS A 450 0.18 -19.65 -22.48
N VAL A 451 0.24 -20.76 -21.77
CA VAL A 451 1.14 -20.98 -20.64
C VAL A 451 2.18 -21.99 -21.08
N GLY A 452 3.38 -21.51 -21.35
CA GLY A 452 4.55 -22.31 -21.71
C GLY A 452 5.38 -22.67 -20.48
N PHE A 453 5.78 -23.92 -20.37
CA PHE A 453 6.77 -24.38 -19.40
C PHE A 453 8.16 -23.91 -19.83
N VAL A 454 8.87 -23.21 -18.94
CA VAL A 454 10.23 -22.72 -19.22
C VAL A 454 11.24 -23.68 -18.61
N PHE A 455 11.23 -23.87 -17.30
CA PHE A 455 12.04 -24.85 -16.58
C PHE A 455 11.52 -25.06 -15.14
N GLN A 456 12.08 -26.05 -14.47
CA GLN A 456 11.97 -26.28 -13.03
C GLN A 456 13.35 -26.70 -12.50
N GLU A 457 13.67 -26.31 -11.28
CA GLU A 457 14.84 -26.78 -10.52
C GLU A 457 14.44 -27.20 -9.08
N GLY A 458 13.17 -27.53 -8.86
CA GLY A 458 12.63 -27.94 -7.56
C GLY A 458 12.86 -29.42 -7.24
N ALA A 459 12.67 -29.77 -5.96
CA ALA A 459 12.76 -31.16 -5.49
C ALA A 459 11.41 -31.90 -5.47
N GLN A 460 10.31 -31.20 -5.72
CA GLN A 460 8.94 -31.73 -5.72
C GLN A 460 8.42 -31.87 -7.16
N ASP A 461 7.55 -32.86 -7.37
CA ASP A 461 6.85 -33.05 -8.66
C ASP A 461 5.50 -32.30 -8.59
N ASN A 462 5.54 -31.02 -8.94
CA ASN A 462 4.42 -30.10 -8.78
C ASN A 462 3.42 -30.20 -9.93
N ALA A 463 2.17 -29.79 -9.67
CA ALA A 463 1.16 -29.63 -10.71
C ALA A 463 0.76 -28.16 -10.84
N LEU A 464 0.71 -27.65 -12.07
CA LEU A 464 0.24 -26.29 -12.38
C LEU A 464 -1.19 -26.33 -12.90
N GLY A 465 -2.06 -25.52 -12.31
CA GLY A 465 -3.42 -25.29 -12.77
C GLY A 465 -3.78 -23.83 -12.91
N TYR A 466 -5.02 -23.61 -13.35
CA TYR A 466 -5.61 -22.30 -13.52
C TYR A 466 -7.05 -22.26 -13.00
N TYR A 467 -7.53 -21.05 -12.69
CA TYR A 467 -8.93 -20.73 -12.44
C TYR A 467 -9.26 -19.39 -13.10
N VAL A 468 -10.54 -19.08 -13.20
CA VAL A 468 -11.05 -17.81 -13.72
C VAL A 468 -11.75 -17.08 -12.58
N VAL A 469 -11.38 -15.81 -12.39
CA VAL A 469 -12.02 -14.90 -11.44
C VAL A 469 -13.01 -14.03 -12.21
N GLY A 470 -14.28 -14.10 -11.80
CA GLY A 470 -15.34 -13.25 -12.33
C GLY A 470 -15.25 -11.81 -11.80
N PRO A 471 -15.94 -10.84 -12.44
CA PRO A 471 -15.98 -9.44 -11.99
C PRO A 471 -16.52 -9.24 -10.57
N ASP A 472 -17.28 -10.21 -10.05
CA ASP A 472 -17.85 -10.24 -8.70
C ASP A 472 -16.96 -11.00 -7.70
N GLY A 473 -15.75 -11.39 -8.10
CA GLY A 473 -14.81 -12.15 -7.27
C GLY A 473 -15.10 -13.65 -7.20
N ALA A 474 -16.08 -14.18 -7.94
CA ALA A 474 -16.35 -15.61 -7.96
C ALA A 474 -15.22 -16.40 -8.63
N ILE A 475 -14.80 -17.51 -8.02
CA ILE A 475 -13.78 -18.42 -8.57
C ILE A 475 -14.48 -19.55 -9.34
N GLY A 476 -14.21 -19.65 -10.64
CA GLY A 476 -14.76 -20.67 -11.53
C GLY A 476 -13.75 -21.14 -12.57
N GLY A 477 -14.22 -21.94 -13.54
CA GLY A 477 -13.41 -22.34 -14.70
C GLY A 477 -12.06 -22.98 -14.35
N VAL A 478 -12.04 -23.88 -13.38
CA VAL A 478 -10.80 -24.46 -12.83
C VAL A 478 -10.30 -25.61 -13.71
N GLY A 479 -8.99 -25.69 -13.96
CA GLY A 479 -8.37 -26.78 -14.71
C GLY A 479 -6.88 -26.95 -14.44
N ILE A 480 -6.30 -28.04 -14.96
CA ILE A 480 -4.85 -28.35 -14.87
C ILE A 480 -4.19 -28.07 -16.22
N LEU A 481 -3.08 -27.34 -16.20
CA LEU A 481 -2.24 -27.05 -17.36
C LEU A 481 -1.13 -28.09 -17.51
N PHE A 482 -0.43 -28.38 -16.41
CA PHE A 482 0.59 -29.41 -16.32
C PHE A 482 0.34 -30.23 -15.06
N ALA A 483 0.05 -31.53 -15.21
CA ALA A 483 -0.22 -32.40 -14.07
C ALA A 483 1.04 -32.85 -13.31
N SER A 484 2.21 -32.64 -13.92
CA SER A 484 3.54 -32.93 -13.39
C SER A 484 4.54 -32.04 -14.13
N ASP A 485 5.34 -31.28 -13.40
CA ASP A 485 6.45 -30.48 -13.93
C ASP A 485 7.69 -31.33 -14.24
N GLU A 486 7.87 -32.49 -13.60
CA GLU A 486 8.88 -33.48 -14.00
C GLU A 486 8.58 -34.11 -15.37
N ALA A 487 7.31 -34.21 -15.74
CA ALA A 487 6.87 -34.73 -17.04
C ALA A 487 6.89 -33.68 -18.16
N ALA A 488 6.98 -32.38 -17.82
CA ALA A 488 7.02 -31.28 -18.77
C ALA A 488 8.43 -31.02 -19.30
N ALA A 489 8.55 -30.69 -20.58
CA ALA A 489 9.80 -30.27 -21.20
C ALA A 489 9.80 -28.76 -21.48
N PRO A 490 10.96 -28.07 -21.38
CA PRO A 490 11.09 -26.69 -21.82
C PRO A 490 10.49 -26.45 -23.22
N GLY A 491 9.51 -25.56 -23.30
CA GLY A 491 8.76 -25.25 -24.52
C GLY A 491 7.41 -25.96 -24.67
N ASP A 492 7.09 -26.93 -23.81
CA ASP A 492 5.72 -27.46 -23.72
C ASP A 492 4.76 -26.33 -23.34
N ALA A 493 3.55 -26.32 -23.90
CA ALA A 493 2.60 -25.25 -23.66
C ALA A 493 1.17 -25.78 -23.59
N ALA A 494 0.37 -25.18 -22.71
CA ALA A 494 -1.05 -25.41 -22.57
C ALA A 494 -1.82 -24.10 -22.83
N LEU A 495 -3.06 -24.22 -23.28
CA LEU A 495 -3.96 -23.09 -23.46
C LEU A 495 -5.02 -23.10 -22.36
N THR A 496 -5.32 -21.91 -21.84
CA THR A 496 -6.51 -21.69 -21.03
C THR A 496 -7.75 -21.60 -21.93
N PRO A 497 -8.97 -21.59 -21.37
CA PRO A 497 -10.14 -21.05 -22.05
C PRO A 497 -9.91 -19.59 -22.47
N VAL A 498 -10.68 -19.11 -23.44
CA VAL A 498 -10.79 -17.67 -23.73
C VAL A 498 -11.54 -17.02 -22.58
N LEU A 499 -10.93 -16.01 -21.95
CA LEU A 499 -11.54 -15.26 -20.87
C LEU A 499 -12.30 -14.05 -21.44
N ALA A 500 -13.51 -13.81 -20.93
CA ALA A 500 -14.31 -12.65 -21.28
C ALA A 500 -13.67 -11.35 -20.76
N GLN A 501 -14.07 -10.22 -21.35
CA GLN A 501 -13.66 -8.91 -20.85
C GLN A 501 -14.16 -8.71 -19.41
N GLY A 502 -13.25 -8.42 -18.48
CA GLY A 502 -13.54 -8.28 -17.05
C GLY A 502 -13.33 -9.56 -16.23
N GLU A 503 -13.06 -10.70 -16.86
CA GLU A 503 -12.56 -11.90 -16.18
C GLU A 503 -11.03 -11.82 -16.05
N THR A 504 -10.48 -12.45 -15.00
CA THR A 504 -9.03 -12.50 -14.76
C THR A 504 -8.57 -13.94 -14.59
N LEU A 505 -7.43 -14.29 -15.21
CA LEU A 505 -6.83 -15.61 -15.06
C LEU A 505 -6.12 -15.69 -13.71
N GLY A 506 -6.50 -16.68 -12.91
CA GLY A 506 -5.73 -17.12 -11.75
C GLY A 506 -4.89 -18.33 -12.08
N LEU A 507 -3.66 -18.37 -11.58
CA LEU A 507 -2.76 -19.53 -11.67
C LEU A 507 -2.49 -20.08 -10.28
N PHE A 508 -2.36 -21.40 -10.18
CA PHE A 508 -2.00 -22.06 -8.92
C PHE A 508 -1.05 -23.23 -9.13
N LEU A 509 -0.17 -23.43 -8.15
CA LEU A 509 0.69 -24.60 -8.01
C LEU A 509 0.12 -25.51 -6.92
N VAL A 510 0.04 -26.80 -7.21
CA VAL A 510 -0.14 -27.85 -6.19
C VAL A 510 1.22 -28.42 -5.87
N ALA A 511 1.78 -28.01 -4.73
CA ALA A 511 3.10 -28.44 -4.27
C ALA A 511 3.13 -29.96 -4.07
N ASP A 512 4.07 -30.64 -4.73
CA ASP A 512 4.20 -32.11 -4.77
C ASP A 512 2.92 -32.82 -5.26
N GLY A 513 2.12 -32.11 -6.08
CA GLY A 513 0.77 -32.52 -6.48
C GLY A 513 0.73 -33.83 -7.25
N ALA A 514 1.70 -34.10 -8.12
CA ALA A 514 1.74 -35.32 -8.92
C ALA A 514 2.00 -36.56 -8.04
N ALA A 515 2.85 -36.43 -7.02
CA ALA A 515 3.18 -37.53 -6.10
C ALA A 515 2.12 -37.74 -5.00
N ARG A 516 1.40 -36.67 -4.62
CA ARG A 516 0.40 -36.69 -3.53
C ARG A 516 -0.99 -37.12 -3.96
N ASN A 517 -1.25 -37.18 -5.26
CA ASN A 517 -2.51 -37.67 -5.81
C ASN A 517 -2.32 -39.02 -6.51
N PRO A 518 -3.38 -39.83 -6.67
CA PRO A 518 -3.28 -41.06 -7.46
C PRO A 518 -2.75 -40.76 -8.86
N ALA A 519 -1.90 -41.64 -9.41
CA ALA A 519 -1.29 -41.43 -10.71
C ALA A 519 -2.35 -41.13 -11.80
N GLY A 520 -2.18 -40.00 -12.50
CA GLY A 520 -3.10 -39.51 -13.52
C GLY A 520 -4.41 -38.90 -13.00
N ALA A 521 -4.56 -38.71 -11.69
CA ALA A 521 -5.77 -38.14 -11.12
C ALA A 521 -5.98 -36.67 -11.46
N LEU A 522 -4.92 -35.91 -11.75
CA LEU A 522 -4.98 -34.50 -12.14
C LEU A 522 -5.11 -34.31 -13.66
N ASP A 523 -4.89 -35.35 -14.46
CA ASP A 523 -4.94 -35.28 -15.93
C ASP A 523 -6.37 -35.11 -16.43
N GLY A 524 -6.74 -33.87 -16.80
CA GLY A 524 -8.08 -33.55 -17.29
C GLY A 524 -9.17 -33.71 -16.23
N ALA A 525 -8.81 -33.58 -14.96
CA ALA A 525 -9.74 -33.67 -13.83
C ALA A 525 -10.77 -32.53 -13.86
N GLY A 526 -12.01 -32.83 -13.50
CA GLY A 526 -12.97 -31.81 -13.10
C GLY A 526 -12.63 -31.34 -11.69
N LEU A 527 -12.36 -30.04 -11.57
CA LEU A 527 -11.91 -29.39 -10.34
C LEU A 527 -12.80 -28.19 -10.03
N ALA A 528 -12.91 -27.86 -8.75
CA ALA A 528 -13.54 -26.64 -8.26
C ALA A 528 -12.84 -26.12 -7.02
N PHE A 529 -12.82 -24.80 -6.86
CA PHE A 529 -12.56 -24.18 -5.56
C PHE A 529 -13.87 -24.05 -4.79
N VAL A 530 -13.88 -24.54 -3.56
CA VAL A 530 -15.04 -24.47 -2.67
C VAL A 530 -14.70 -23.82 -1.33
N ASP A 531 -15.65 -23.10 -0.75
CA ASP A 531 -15.53 -22.45 0.55
C ASP A 531 -15.48 -23.47 1.71
N GLY A 532 -15.40 -22.96 2.94
CA GLY A 532 -15.43 -23.77 4.16
C GLY A 532 -16.73 -24.56 4.38
N ARG A 533 -17.77 -24.31 3.58
CA ARG A 533 -19.09 -24.97 3.61
C ARG A 533 -19.31 -25.88 2.40
N GLY A 534 -18.39 -25.93 1.43
CA GLY A 534 -18.50 -26.69 0.20
C GLY A 534 -19.29 -26.02 -0.93
N ALA A 535 -19.61 -24.73 -0.82
CA ALA A 535 -20.17 -23.92 -1.89
C ALA A 535 -19.06 -23.37 -2.81
N PRO A 536 -19.34 -22.92 -4.04
CA PRO A 536 -18.35 -22.27 -4.89
C PRO A 536 -17.63 -21.12 -4.16
N ALA A 537 -16.31 -21.08 -4.26
CA ALA A 537 -15.50 -20.10 -3.55
C ALA A 537 -15.45 -18.73 -4.26
N PHE A 538 -15.21 -17.70 -3.46
CA PHE A 538 -14.85 -16.35 -3.88
C PHE A 538 -13.41 -16.02 -3.47
N VAL A 539 -12.83 -14.98 -4.08
CA VAL A 539 -11.46 -14.55 -3.80
C VAL A 539 -11.25 -14.07 -2.36
N ASP A 540 -12.30 -13.62 -1.68
CA ASP A 540 -12.30 -13.17 -0.28
C ASP A 540 -12.63 -14.29 0.72
N ASP A 541 -12.92 -15.52 0.26
CA ASP A 541 -13.17 -16.64 1.16
C ASP A 541 -11.90 -17.01 1.93
N PRO A 542 -11.93 -17.14 3.27
CA PRO A 542 -10.73 -17.21 4.09
C PRO A 542 -9.89 -18.48 3.92
N ARG A 543 -10.46 -19.55 3.31
CA ARG A 543 -9.82 -20.85 3.06
C ARG A 543 -10.51 -21.60 1.92
N PRO A 544 -10.32 -21.18 0.66
CA PRO A 544 -10.85 -21.93 -0.46
C PRO A 544 -10.08 -23.24 -0.59
N ARG A 545 -10.79 -24.31 -0.92
CA ARG A 545 -10.23 -25.66 -1.05
C ARG A 545 -10.40 -26.14 -2.47
N LEU A 546 -9.33 -26.67 -3.05
CA LEU A 546 -9.37 -27.32 -4.35
C LEU A 546 -9.87 -28.76 -4.20
N VAL A 547 -10.98 -29.08 -4.84
CA VAL A 547 -11.61 -30.40 -4.78
C VAL A 547 -11.82 -30.98 -6.18
N PHE A 548 -11.79 -32.31 -6.26
CA PHE A 548 -12.29 -33.07 -7.40
C PHE A 548 -13.82 -33.00 -7.49
N ASP A 549 -14.40 -33.34 -8.64
CA ASP A 549 -15.85 -33.42 -8.86
C ASP A 549 -16.61 -34.28 -7.83
N ASP A 550 -15.94 -35.28 -7.24
CA ASP A 550 -16.54 -36.13 -6.20
C ASP A 550 -16.49 -35.53 -4.79
N GLY A 551 -15.96 -34.31 -4.66
CA GLY A 551 -15.80 -33.56 -3.41
C GLY A 551 -14.55 -33.92 -2.61
N THR A 552 -13.72 -34.84 -3.09
CA THR A 552 -12.44 -35.17 -2.46
C THR A 552 -11.45 -34.02 -2.65
N GLU A 553 -10.74 -33.65 -1.59
CA GLU A 553 -9.74 -32.58 -1.64
C GLU A 553 -8.48 -33.04 -2.38
N VAL A 554 -7.92 -32.16 -3.22
CA VAL A 554 -6.67 -32.43 -3.94
C VAL A 554 -5.52 -32.52 -2.93
N GLY A 555 -4.71 -33.57 -3.04
CA GLY A 555 -3.55 -33.77 -2.19
C GLY A 555 -2.40 -32.82 -2.56
N GLY A 556 -1.82 -32.17 -1.57
CA GLY A 556 -0.77 -31.15 -1.78
C GLY A 556 -1.24 -29.78 -1.32
N ARG A 557 -0.31 -28.85 -1.11
CA ARG A 557 -0.67 -27.48 -0.77
C ARG A 557 -0.91 -26.70 -2.05
N VAL A 558 -2.01 -25.97 -2.11
CA VAL A 558 -2.29 -25.05 -3.21
C VAL A 558 -1.65 -23.70 -2.92
N LEU A 559 -0.85 -23.20 -3.86
CA LEU A 559 -0.14 -21.93 -3.80
C LEU A 559 -0.58 -21.10 -5.01
N HIS A 560 -1.02 -19.86 -4.80
CA HIS A 560 -1.60 -19.04 -5.85
C HIS A 560 -0.56 -18.04 -6.38
N ALA A 561 -0.55 -17.82 -7.70
CA ALA A 561 0.36 -16.84 -8.31
C ALA A 561 -0.01 -15.39 -7.91
N VAL A 562 -1.31 -15.12 -7.80
CA VAL A 562 -1.87 -13.80 -7.58
C VAL A 562 -2.61 -13.75 -6.24
N ALA A 563 -2.39 -12.67 -5.51
CA ALA A 563 -3.20 -12.29 -4.35
C ALA A 563 -4.44 -11.52 -4.82
N PHE A 564 -5.57 -12.19 -5.02
CA PHE A 564 -6.82 -11.48 -5.33
C PHE A 564 -7.46 -11.01 -4.00
N GLY A 565 -7.62 -9.69 -3.80
CA GLY A 565 -8.29 -9.11 -2.62
C GLY A 565 -7.75 -7.74 -2.17
N ASP A 566 -8.46 -7.05 -1.28
CA ASP A 566 -8.22 -5.67 -0.82
C ASP A 566 -7.85 -5.53 0.67
N GLY A 567 -7.44 -6.61 1.35
CA GLY A 567 -7.20 -6.63 2.81
C GLY A 567 -5.88 -7.23 3.26
N GLU A 568 -5.38 -6.78 4.42
CA GLU A 568 -4.27 -7.39 5.15
C GLU A 568 -4.62 -8.85 5.51
N GLY A 569 -3.78 -9.78 5.05
CA GLY A 569 -4.03 -11.22 5.13
C GLY A 569 -4.66 -11.77 3.85
N ASN A 570 -3.83 -12.00 2.83
CA ASN A 570 -4.24 -12.67 1.59
C ASN A 570 -4.84 -14.06 1.92
N PRO A 571 -6.15 -14.30 1.69
CA PRO A 571 -6.77 -15.56 2.05
C PRO A 571 -6.41 -16.72 1.10
N LEU A 572 -5.97 -16.43 -0.14
CA LEU A 572 -5.48 -17.40 -1.10
C LEU A 572 -4.02 -17.81 -0.83
N ASN A 573 -3.17 -16.87 -0.42
CA ASN A 573 -1.82 -17.15 0.12
C ASN A 573 -1.70 -16.66 1.58
N PRO A 574 -2.19 -17.43 2.57
CA PRO A 574 -2.15 -17.01 3.96
C PRO A 574 -0.71 -16.87 4.47
N GLN A 575 -0.50 -15.96 5.43
CA GLN A 575 0.78 -15.58 6.09
C GLN A 575 1.66 -14.58 5.32
N ASP A 576 1.09 -13.77 4.44
CA ASP A 576 1.79 -12.74 3.65
C ASP A 576 2.97 -13.26 2.81
N GLY A 577 3.01 -14.59 2.60
CA GLY A 577 4.05 -15.23 1.83
C GLY A 577 3.78 -15.02 0.36
N VAL A 578 4.57 -14.19 -0.30
CA VAL A 578 4.64 -14.16 -1.77
C VAL A 578 5.08 -15.55 -2.24
N ARG A 579 4.22 -16.24 -3.01
CA ARG A 579 4.45 -17.61 -3.52
C ARG A 579 4.85 -17.65 -4.97
N ALA A 580 4.75 -16.52 -5.64
CA ALA A 580 5.25 -16.35 -6.98
C ALA A 580 5.79 -14.93 -7.15
N LEU A 581 6.78 -14.77 -8.01
CA LEU A 581 7.15 -13.47 -8.56
C LEU A 581 6.97 -13.49 -10.07
N SER A 582 7.05 -12.31 -10.69
CA SER A 582 6.98 -12.19 -12.13
C SER A 582 7.94 -11.17 -12.72
N GLY A 583 8.14 -11.27 -14.02
CA GLY A 583 8.89 -10.30 -14.83
C GLY A 583 8.55 -10.48 -16.30
N LEU A 584 8.80 -9.50 -17.16
CA LEU A 584 8.59 -9.68 -18.60
C LEU A 584 9.85 -10.24 -19.27
N ASP A 585 9.66 -11.06 -20.29
CA ASP A 585 10.76 -11.44 -21.19
C ASP A 585 10.99 -10.40 -22.30
N GLY A 586 12.06 -10.58 -23.07
CA GLY A 586 12.42 -9.67 -24.17
C GLY A 586 11.43 -9.64 -25.34
N GLU A 587 10.37 -10.46 -25.31
CA GLU A 587 9.29 -10.52 -26.29
C GLU A 587 7.94 -10.04 -25.71
N GLY A 588 7.93 -9.52 -24.46
CA GLY A 588 6.74 -9.00 -23.78
C GLY A 588 5.83 -10.09 -23.20
N GLY A 589 6.29 -11.34 -23.11
CA GLY A 589 5.59 -12.40 -22.37
C GLY A 589 5.86 -12.31 -20.88
N LEU A 590 4.85 -12.61 -20.06
CA LEU A 590 4.96 -12.63 -18.61
C LEU A 590 5.62 -13.92 -18.15
N LEU A 591 6.79 -13.83 -17.52
CA LEU A 591 7.39 -14.92 -16.78
C LEU A 591 6.80 -14.94 -15.36
N VAL A 592 6.35 -16.11 -14.91
CA VAL A 592 5.89 -16.36 -13.54
C VAL A 592 6.74 -17.46 -12.94
N ALA A 593 7.25 -17.24 -11.75
CA ALA A 593 8.17 -18.14 -11.05
C ALA A 593 7.60 -18.45 -9.65
N PHE A 594 7.50 -19.72 -9.29
CA PHE A 594 6.89 -20.18 -8.02
C PHE A 594 7.91 -20.69 -7.02
N GLU A 595 7.61 -20.47 -5.74
CA GLU A 595 8.26 -21.10 -4.57
C GLU A 595 7.32 -22.18 -4.01
N ASP A 596 7.76 -23.44 -3.95
CA ASP A 596 6.98 -24.61 -3.56
C ASP A 596 6.99 -24.90 -2.04
N LYS A 597 7.93 -24.31 -1.28
CA LYS A 597 8.06 -24.54 0.16
C LYS A 597 7.26 -23.52 0.96
N ALA A 598 6.33 -24.09 1.71
CA ALA A 598 5.38 -23.32 2.45
C ALA A 598 5.83 -23.02 3.89
N PHE A 599 6.74 -23.83 4.44
CA PHE A 599 7.34 -23.70 5.75
C PHE A 599 8.86 -23.66 5.55
N ASP A 600 9.50 -22.55 5.90
CA ASP A 600 10.93 -22.29 5.65
C ASP A 600 11.27 -22.22 4.15
N PRO A 601 10.68 -21.27 3.39
CA PRO A 601 11.03 -21.07 1.98
C PRO A 601 12.50 -20.67 1.83
N ASP A 602 13.20 -21.24 0.86
CA ASP A 602 14.54 -20.82 0.44
C ASP A 602 14.51 -19.58 -0.47
N LEU A 603 13.32 -19.17 -0.92
CA LEU A 603 13.05 -17.93 -1.65
C LEU A 603 13.81 -17.84 -2.97
N ASP A 604 14.08 -18.97 -3.62
CA ASP A 604 14.78 -19.05 -4.90
C ASP A 604 13.81 -19.07 -6.12
N PHE A 605 12.55 -19.44 -5.91
CA PHE A 605 11.42 -19.39 -6.85
C PHE A 605 11.66 -20.10 -8.20
N ASN A 606 12.67 -20.95 -8.28
CA ASN A 606 12.99 -21.76 -9.45
C ASN A 606 12.26 -23.11 -9.44
N ASP A 607 11.39 -23.38 -8.45
CA ASP A 607 10.65 -24.64 -8.36
C ASP A 607 9.72 -24.85 -9.56
N LEU A 608 9.17 -23.77 -10.12
CA LEU A 608 8.50 -23.80 -11.42
C LEU A 608 8.53 -22.42 -12.08
N VAL A 609 9.04 -22.35 -13.31
CA VAL A 609 9.01 -21.14 -14.14
C VAL A 609 8.21 -21.36 -15.41
N ILE A 610 7.22 -20.50 -15.63
CA ILE A 610 6.34 -20.50 -16.79
C ILE A 610 6.36 -19.16 -17.51
N ARG A 611 5.97 -19.18 -18.77
CA ARG A 611 5.74 -18.01 -19.61
C ARG A 611 4.27 -17.95 -19.99
N VAL A 612 3.62 -16.83 -19.70
CA VAL A 612 2.22 -16.56 -20.00
C VAL A 612 2.16 -15.48 -21.07
N ALA A 613 1.39 -15.72 -22.12
CA ALA A 613 1.12 -14.73 -23.16
C ALA A 613 -0.26 -14.94 -23.78
N HIS A 614 -0.84 -13.90 -24.36
CA HIS A 614 -2.03 -14.05 -25.19
C HIS A 614 -1.69 -14.83 -26.47
N GLU A 615 -2.47 -15.88 -26.75
CA GLU A 615 -2.43 -16.58 -28.03
C GLU A 615 -3.70 -16.20 -28.82
N PRO A 616 -3.55 -15.53 -29.97
CA PRO A 616 -4.68 -15.17 -30.81
C PRO A 616 -5.52 -16.38 -31.17
N GLY A 617 -6.82 -16.30 -30.95
CA GLY A 617 -7.74 -17.32 -31.45
C GLY A 617 -7.66 -17.44 -32.98
N GLU A 618 -7.67 -18.67 -33.52
CA GLU A 618 -7.89 -18.88 -34.95
C GLU A 618 -9.15 -18.10 -35.36
N PRO A 619 -9.08 -17.18 -36.35
CA PRO A 619 -10.23 -16.42 -36.77
C PRO A 619 -11.30 -17.38 -37.23
N THR A 620 -12.42 -17.44 -36.51
CA THR A 620 -13.61 -18.10 -37.02
C THR A 620 -14.03 -17.35 -38.27
N LEU A 621 -13.69 -17.90 -39.44
CA LEU A 621 -14.29 -17.49 -40.70
C LEU A 621 -15.79 -17.70 -40.55
N ALA A 622 -16.51 -16.61 -40.22
CA ALA A 622 -17.93 -16.55 -40.42
C ALA A 622 -18.16 -16.89 -41.90
N LEU A 623 -18.73 -18.06 -42.16
CA LEU A 623 -19.26 -18.37 -43.47
C LEU A 623 -20.40 -17.39 -43.71
N ASP A 624 -20.07 -16.24 -44.30
CA ASP A 624 -21.04 -15.33 -44.87
C ASP A 624 -21.95 -16.16 -45.78
N GLY A 625 -23.24 -16.14 -45.44
CA GLY A 625 -24.27 -16.79 -46.21
C GLY A 625 -24.18 -16.39 -47.67
N ASP A 626 -24.21 -17.38 -48.54
CA ASP A 626 -24.31 -17.23 -49.98
C ASP A 626 -25.48 -16.27 -50.32
N PRO A 627 -25.23 -15.11 -50.96
CA PRO A 627 -26.30 -14.22 -51.37
C PRO A 627 -27.09 -14.72 -52.60
N PHE A 628 -26.89 -15.97 -53.05
CA PHE A 628 -27.60 -16.57 -54.20
C PHE A 628 -28.12 -18.01 -53.97
N ALA A 629 -28.80 -18.27 -52.84
CA ALA A 629 -29.66 -19.45 -52.68
C ALA A 629 -31.12 -19.07 -52.34
#